data_AF-A0A1B8TYS6-F1
#
_entry.id   AF-A0A1B8TYS6-F1
#
_cell.length_a   1.000
_cell.length_b   1.000
_cell.length_c   1.000
_cell.angle_alpha   90.00
_cell.angle_beta   90.00
_cell.angle_gamma   90.00
#
_symmetry.space_group_name_H-M   'P 1'
#
loop_
_entity.id
_entity.type
_entity.pdbx_description
1 polymer ?
#
loop_
_entity_poly.entity_id
_entity_poly.type
_entity_poly.pdbx_seq_one_letter_code
_entity_poly.pdbx_strand_id
1 'polypeptide(L)'
;MKKLVLIILCFSLTSCNFGNWGDNTTTDPVWSRYNPITLTTAEFENSIEIQEGKVMIESSKIYIIGDYIFINDKRSGFHIFDNTDNSNPVKKKFLKAPGATDIAIRNNTLYINQATDLVVLNLDYTNFDIEIKKRLKNVFPELRSPDGEYFFEENKVVIKWVEK
;
A
#
# COMPACT_ATOMS: atom_id res chain seq x y z
N MET A 1 10.42 -58.32 7.58
CA MET A 1 9.49 -57.55 6.72
C MET A 1 9.03 -56.23 7.36
N LYS A 2 8.46 -56.21 8.58
CA LYS A 2 8.04 -54.95 9.24
C LYS A 2 9.15 -53.91 9.46
N LYS A 3 10.37 -54.35 9.83
CA LYS A 3 11.54 -53.47 9.97
C LYS A 3 12.05 -52.92 8.62
N LEU A 4 11.81 -53.64 7.51
CA LEU A 4 12.22 -53.22 6.16
C LEU A 4 11.28 -52.14 5.61
N VAL A 5 9.98 -52.24 5.91
CA VAL A 5 8.97 -51.22 5.55
C VAL A 5 9.23 -49.90 6.28
N LEU A 6 9.67 -49.94 7.53
CA LEU A 6 9.99 -48.73 8.30
C LEU A 6 11.20 -47.97 7.75
N ILE A 7 12.20 -48.69 7.24
CA ILE A 7 13.41 -48.10 6.64
C ILE A 7 13.08 -47.45 5.30
N ILE A 8 12.23 -48.08 4.47
CA ILE A 8 11.79 -47.54 3.17
C ILE A 8 10.93 -46.28 3.36
N LEU A 9 10.10 -46.22 4.42
CA LEU A 9 9.28 -45.04 4.74
C LEU A 9 10.13 -43.83 5.19
N CYS A 10 11.27 -44.05 5.84
CA CYS A 10 12.21 -42.97 6.19
C CYS A 10 12.95 -42.40 4.97
N PHE A 11 13.20 -43.19 3.92
CA PHE A 11 13.79 -42.70 2.67
C PHE A 11 12.80 -41.93 1.79
N SER A 12 11.49 -42.11 1.96
CA SER A 12 10.48 -41.30 1.26
C SER A 12 10.30 -39.88 1.81
N LEU A 13 10.94 -39.53 2.93
CA LEU A 13 10.87 -38.19 3.54
C LEU A 13 11.99 -37.24 3.08
N THR A 14 12.85 -37.64 2.13
CA THR A 14 13.92 -36.79 1.60
C THR A 14 13.49 -35.96 0.38
N SER A 15 12.24 -35.46 0.34
CA SER A 15 11.77 -34.58 -0.74
C SER A 15 12.24 -33.12 -0.59
N CYS A 16 12.99 -32.79 0.46
CA CYS A 16 13.71 -31.51 0.53
C CYS A 16 15.17 -31.70 0.08
N ASN A 17 15.36 -32.07 -1.19
CA ASN A 17 16.58 -31.67 -1.88
C ASN A 17 16.39 -30.20 -2.27
N PHE A 18 16.91 -29.29 -1.43
CA PHE A 18 17.38 -27.98 -1.92
C PHE A 18 18.66 -28.22 -2.73
N GLY A 19 18.53 -29.02 -3.78
CA GLY A 19 19.52 -29.11 -4.84
C GLY A 19 19.46 -27.78 -5.56
N ASN A 20 20.38 -26.88 -5.22
CA ASN A 20 20.79 -25.80 -6.09
C ASN A 20 21.06 -26.40 -7.47
N TRP A 21 20.06 -26.33 -8.35
CA TRP A 21 20.27 -26.42 -9.78
C TRP A 21 20.93 -25.10 -10.15
N GLY A 22 22.26 -25.11 -10.02
CA GLY A 22 23.13 -24.16 -10.66
C GLY A 22 22.97 -24.33 -12.16
N ASP A 23 21.93 -23.70 -12.71
CA ASP A 23 21.95 -23.33 -14.10
C ASP A 23 23.02 -22.25 -14.21
N ASN A 24 24.14 -22.61 -14.80
CA ASN A 24 25.31 -21.77 -15.02
C ASN A 24 25.03 -20.75 -16.15
N THR A 25 23.86 -20.11 -16.08
CA THR A 25 23.67 -18.81 -16.69
C THR A 25 24.33 -17.83 -15.75
N THR A 26 25.16 -16.95 -16.28
CA THR A 26 25.49 -15.71 -15.60
C THR A 26 24.18 -15.00 -15.31
N THR A 27 23.54 -15.30 -14.17
CA THR A 27 22.48 -14.46 -13.66
C THR A 27 23.21 -13.18 -13.29
N ASP A 28 23.23 -12.24 -14.23
CA ASP A 28 23.45 -10.84 -13.89
C ASP A 28 22.67 -10.57 -12.60
N PRO A 29 23.22 -9.81 -11.65
CA PRO A 29 22.45 -9.45 -10.46
C PRO A 29 21.09 -8.98 -10.97
N VAL A 30 20.01 -9.62 -10.53
CA VAL A 30 18.67 -9.23 -10.96
C VAL A 30 18.41 -7.90 -10.27
N TRP A 31 18.92 -6.84 -10.87
CA TRP A 31 18.66 -5.49 -10.42
C TRP A 31 17.17 -5.27 -10.61
N SER A 32 16.48 -4.83 -9.55
CA SER A 32 15.07 -4.52 -9.66
C SER A 32 14.83 -3.63 -10.88
N ARG A 33 13.80 -3.95 -11.67
CA ARG A 33 13.36 -3.10 -12.79
C ARG A 33 12.67 -1.82 -12.31
N TYR A 34 12.57 -1.64 -11.00
CA TYR A 34 11.88 -0.54 -10.37
C TYR A 34 12.82 0.28 -9.50
N ASN A 35 12.53 1.57 -9.41
CA ASN A 35 13.12 2.47 -8.43
C ASN A 35 12.12 2.74 -7.30
N PRO A 36 12.57 2.73 -6.04
CA PRO A 36 11.71 3.09 -4.92
C PRO A 36 11.55 4.61 -4.88
N ILE A 37 10.31 5.04 -4.65
CA ILE A 37 9.98 6.41 -4.27
C ILE A 37 9.78 6.41 -2.76
N THR A 38 10.57 7.23 -2.07
CA THR A 38 10.64 7.27 -0.61
C THR A 38 10.35 8.65 -0.07
N LEU A 39 9.84 8.72 1.16
CA LEU A 39 9.82 9.92 1.98
C LEU A 39 10.68 9.71 3.22
N THR A 40 11.22 10.79 3.80
CA THR A 40 11.75 10.69 5.16
C THR A 40 10.62 10.39 6.13
N THR A 41 10.94 9.81 7.28
CA THR A 41 9.94 9.45 8.31
C THR A 41 9.18 10.70 8.77
N ALA A 42 9.89 11.82 8.95
CA ALA A 42 9.28 13.10 9.33
C ALA A 42 8.32 13.64 8.26
N GLU A 43 8.70 13.62 6.98
CA GLU A 43 7.82 14.03 5.88
C GLU A 43 6.63 13.09 5.76
N PHE A 44 6.86 11.78 5.81
CA PHE A 44 5.82 10.76 5.73
C PHE A 44 4.75 10.92 6.80
N GLU A 45 5.16 11.18 8.05
CA GLU A 45 4.25 11.35 9.17
C GLU A 45 3.38 12.61 9.04
N ASN A 46 3.91 13.65 8.41
CA ASN A 46 3.24 14.94 8.18
C ASN A 46 2.68 15.10 6.75
N SER A 47 2.64 14.02 5.95
CA SER A 47 2.33 14.10 4.52
C SER A 47 0.84 14.09 4.16
N ILE A 48 -0.03 13.82 5.13
CA ILE A 48 -1.48 13.76 4.91
C ILE A 48 -2.06 15.15 4.99
N GLU A 49 -2.69 15.58 3.90
CA GLU A 49 -3.26 16.93 3.77
C GLU A 49 -4.39 16.94 2.75
N ILE A 50 -5.27 17.92 2.86
CA ILE A 50 -6.30 18.20 1.86
C ILE A 50 -5.73 19.18 0.83
N GLN A 51 -5.93 18.86 -0.44
CA GLN A 51 -5.52 19.68 -1.58
C GLN A 51 -6.72 19.95 -2.49
N GLU A 52 -6.57 20.91 -3.41
CA GLU A 52 -7.52 21.08 -4.49
C GLU A 52 -7.59 19.83 -5.38
N GLY A 53 -8.74 19.63 -6.02
CA GLY A 53 -8.95 18.53 -6.93
C GLY A 53 -7.90 18.52 -8.04
N LYS A 54 -7.19 17.41 -8.20
CA LYS A 54 -6.18 17.22 -9.26
C LYS A 54 -6.64 16.21 -10.31
N VAL A 55 -5.87 16.11 -11.39
CA VAL A 55 -6.06 15.06 -12.42
C VAL A 55 -5.78 13.70 -11.78
N MET A 56 -6.63 12.73 -12.10
CA MET A 56 -6.50 11.35 -11.64
C MET A 56 -5.57 10.61 -12.58
N ILE A 57 -4.57 9.92 -12.02
CA ILE A 57 -3.55 9.24 -12.83
C ILE A 57 -3.84 7.73 -12.91
N GLU A 58 -3.96 7.07 -11.75
CA GLU A 58 -4.17 5.62 -11.70
C GLU A 58 -5.26 5.27 -10.69
N SER A 59 -6.51 5.18 -11.17
CA SER A 59 -7.65 4.85 -10.31
C SER A 59 -7.66 3.39 -9.90
N SER A 60 -8.18 3.10 -8.70
CA SER A 60 -8.40 1.73 -8.27
C SER A 60 -9.76 1.54 -7.60
N LYS A 61 -9.81 1.60 -6.26
CA LYS A 61 -11.00 1.32 -5.46
C LYS A 61 -11.88 2.57 -5.32
N ILE A 62 -13.18 2.34 -5.22
CA ILE A 62 -14.23 3.35 -5.04
C ILE A 62 -14.97 3.06 -3.74
N TYR A 63 -15.24 4.10 -2.95
CA TYR A 63 -16.02 4.02 -1.71
C TYR A 63 -17.09 5.09 -1.73
N ILE A 64 -18.31 4.73 -1.32
CA ILE A 64 -19.44 5.67 -1.21
C ILE A 64 -19.82 5.74 0.26
N ILE A 65 -19.84 6.95 0.82
CA ILE A 65 -20.23 7.20 2.21
C ILE A 65 -21.10 8.45 2.29
N GLY A 66 -22.36 8.28 2.69
CA GLY A 66 -23.35 9.36 2.59
C GLY A 66 -23.40 9.91 1.15
N ASP A 67 -23.24 11.22 1.03
CA ASP A 67 -23.23 11.94 -0.25
C ASP A 67 -21.82 12.12 -0.84
N TYR A 68 -20.83 11.34 -0.40
CA TYR A 68 -19.45 11.48 -0.88
C TYR A 68 -18.94 10.19 -1.53
N ILE A 69 -18.17 10.37 -2.61
CA ILE A 69 -17.41 9.29 -3.24
C ILE A 69 -15.93 9.54 -3.01
N PHE A 70 -15.23 8.51 -2.55
CA PHE A 70 -13.77 8.46 -2.49
C PHE A 70 -13.26 7.53 -3.58
N ILE A 71 -12.37 8.03 -4.43
CA ILE A 71 -11.70 7.23 -5.47
C ILE A 71 -10.20 7.23 -5.17
N ASN A 72 -9.64 6.04 -4.93
CA ASN A 72 -8.21 5.90 -4.70
C ASN A 72 -7.42 6.22 -5.98
N ASP A 73 -6.42 7.09 -5.85
CA ASP A 73 -5.36 7.31 -6.85
C ASP A 73 -4.10 6.63 -6.33
N LYS A 74 -3.70 5.55 -7.00
CA LYS A 74 -2.83 4.50 -6.45
C LYS A 74 -1.57 5.08 -5.83
N ARG A 75 -1.43 4.88 -4.51
CA ARG A 75 -0.28 5.33 -3.68
C ARG A 75 -0.07 6.84 -3.64
N SER A 76 -1.05 7.63 -4.09
CA SER A 76 -1.04 9.09 -3.99
C SER A 76 -2.03 9.60 -2.95
N GLY A 77 -3.24 9.01 -2.89
CA GLY A 77 -4.29 9.45 -1.99
C GLY A 77 -5.68 9.12 -2.54
N PHE A 78 -6.66 9.96 -2.20
CA PHE A 78 -8.07 9.74 -2.55
C PHE A 78 -8.70 11.02 -3.11
N HIS A 79 -9.28 10.93 -4.30
CA HIS A 79 -10.15 11.97 -4.83
C HIS A 79 -11.49 11.94 -4.09
N ILE A 80 -11.98 13.10 -3.68
CA ILE A 80 -13.25 13.26 -2.99
C ILE A 80 -14.22 13.96 -3.93
N PHE A 81 -15.35 13.33 -4.19
CA PHE A 81 -16.45 13.86 -4.99
C PHE A 81 -17.67 14.08 -4.09
N ASP A 82 -18.37 15.17 -4.36
CA ASP A 82 -19.75 15.39 -3.94
C ASP A 82 -20.66 14.60 -4.87
N ASN A 83 -21.52 13.80 -4.28
CA ASN A 83 -22.44 12.87 -4.92
C ASN A 83 -23.88 13.08 -4.43
N THR A 84 -24.22 14.32 -4.04
CA THR A 84 -25.61 14.71 -3.72
C THR A 84 -26.54 14.53 -4.93
N ASP A 85 -26.06 14.81 -6.14
CA ASP A 85 -26.68 14.40 -7.39
C ASP A 85 -25.94 13.18 -7.98
N ASN A 86 -26.52 11.99 -7.76
CA ASN A 86 -25.97 10.71 -8.23
C ASN A 86 -25.81 10.64 -9.76
N SER A 87 -26.51 11.47 -10.52
CA SER A 87 -26.39 11.51 -11.98
C SER A 87 -25.22 12.38 -12.45
N ASN A 88 -24.70 13.26 -11.58
CA ASN A 88 -23.63 14.19 -11.89
C ASN A 88 -22.68 14.42 -10.69
N PRO A 89 -21.84 13.44 -10.33
CA PRO A 89 -20.87 13.61 -9.24
C PRO A 89 -19.83 14.68 -9.56
N VAL A 90 -19.57 15.57 -8.60
CA VAL A 90 -18.67 16.72 -8.77
C VAL A 90 -17.41 16.55 -7.94
N LYS A 91 -16.22 16.61 -8.57
CA LYS A 91 -14.94 16.55 -7.85
C LYS A 91 -14.80 17.78 -6.94
N LYS A 92 -14.51 17.54 -5.66
CA LYS A 92 -14.35 18.60 -4.64
C LYS A 92 -12.90 18.83 -4.26
N LYS A 93 -12.25 17.78 -3.74
CA LYS A 93 -10.93 17.86 -3.11
C LYS A 93 -10.11 16.60 -3.37
N PHE A 94 -8.85 16.65 -3.01
CA PHE A 94 -7.96 15.50 -2.99
C PHE A 94 -7.38 15.34 -1.59
N LEU A 95 -7.64 14.20 -0.95
CA LEU A 95 -6.96 13.79 0.29
C LEU A 95 -5.64 13.16 -0.10
N LYS A 96 -4.56 13.93 -0.02
CA LYS A 96 -3.20 13.41 -0.25
C LYS A 96 -2.84 12.49 0.91
N ALA A 97 -2.44 11.27 0.57
CA ALA A 97 -1.94 10.28 1.50
C ALA A 97 -0.92 9.40 0.77
N PRO A 98 0.35 9.85 0.66
CA PRO A 98 1.36 9.14 -0.10
C PRO A 98 1.58 7.74 0.45
N GLY A 99 1.64 6.76 -0.46
CA GLY A 99 1.71 5.35 -0.11
C GLY A 99 0.38 4.71 0.30
N ALA A 100 -0.72 5.47 0.30
CA ALA A 100 -2.02 4.93 0.64
C ALA A 100 -2.54 3.93 -0.40
N THR A 101 -3.03 2.79 0.09
CA THR A 101 -3.58 1.72 -0.74
C THR A 101 -5.07 1.47 -0.50
N ASP A 102 -5.57 1.81 0.69
CA ASP A 102 -6.93 1.51 1.10
C ASP A 102 -7.44 2.53 2.12
N ILE A 103 -8.76 2.68 2.16
CA ILE A 103 -9.49 3.46 3.15
C ILE A 103 -10.72 2.68 3.61
N ALA A 104 -10.96 2.65 4.92
CA ALA A 104 -12.23 2.23 5.50
C ALA A 104 -12.84 3.41 6.26
N ILE A 105 -14.17 3.54 6.22
CA ILE A 105 -14.88 4.68 6.81
C ILE A 105 -16.02 4.17 7.70
N ARG A 106 -16.07 4.64 8.95
CA ARG A 106 -17.13 4.32 9.91
C ARG A 106 -17.47 5.52 10.78
N ASN A 107 -18.75 5.92 10.82
CA ASN A 107 -19.26 6.99 11.70
C ASN A 107 -18.42 8.30 11.66
N ASN A 108 -17.89 8.69 10.49
CA ASN A 108 -16.97 9.83 10.27
C ASN A 108 -15.48 9.60 10.55
N THR A 109 -15.08 8.41 11.00
CA THR A 109 -13.66 8.07 11.17
C THR A 109 -13.15 7.32 9.96
N LEU A 110 -12.08 7.85 9.37
CA LEU A 110 -11.35 7.29 8.25
C LEU A 110 -10.14 6.52 8.78
N TYR A 111 -9.99 5.29 8.29
CA TYR A 111 -8.87 4.40 8.58
C TYR A 111 -8.10 4.19 7.27
N ILE A 112 -6.90 4.76 7.19
CA ILE A 112 -6.10 4.76 5.98
C ILE A 112 -4.93 3.81 6.17
N ASN A 113 -4.82 2.83 5.27
CA ASN A 113 -3.60 2.05 5.11
C ASN A 113 -2.61 2.90 4.30
N GLN A 114 -1.73 3.63 5.00
CA GLN A 114 -0.71 4.48 4.43
C GLN A 114 0.65 3.77 4.54
N ALA A 115 1.13 3.17 3.45
CA ALA A 115 2.38 2.41 3.43
C ALA A 115 2.49 1.43 4.62
N THR A 116 3.41 1.67 5.56
CA THR A 116 3.64 0.83 6.75
C THR A 116 2.66 1.11 7.89
N ASP A 117 1.91 2.21 7.84
CA ASP A 117 1.15 2.76 8.96
C ASP A 117 -0.35 2.66 8.75
N LEU A 118 -1.07 2.49 9.86
CA LEU A 118 -2.51 2.72 9.93
C LEU A 118 -2.76 4.12 10.51
N VAL A 119 -3.35 5.01 9.72
CA VAL A 119 -3.72 6.35 10.16
C VAL A 119 -5.22 6.43 10.39
N VAL A 120 -5.60 6.93 11.56
CA VAL A 120 -6.98 7.16 11.96
C VAL A 120 -7.20 8.66 12.01
N LEU A 121 -8.13 9.17 11.20
CA LEU A 121 -8.44 10.59 11.14
C LEU A 121 -9.95 10.82 11.00
N ASN A 122 -10.39 12.02 11.33
CA ASN A 122 -11.70 12.53 10.97
C ASN A 122 -11.55 13.55 9.84
N LEU A 123 -12.56 13.62 8.98
CA LEU A 123 -12.70 14.64 7.94
C LEU A 123 -13.97 15.45 8.23
N ASP A 124 -13.86 16.77 8.24
CA ASP A 124 -15.01 17.67 8.22
C ASP A 124 -15.35 17.97 6.76
N TYR A 125 -16.54 17.54 6.34
CA TYR A 125 -16.99 17.67 4.96
C TYR A 125 -17.47 19.09 4.58
N THR A 126 -17.56 20.00 5.55
CA THR A 126 -18.01 21.39 5.35
C THR A 126 -16.87 22.28 4.86
N ASN A 127 -15.75 22.25 5.59
CA ASN A 127 -14.53 23.02 5.30
C ASN A 127 -13.42 22.17 4.66
N PHE A 128 -13.56 20.84 4.65
CA PHE A 128 -12.52 19.90 4.25
C PHE A 128 -11.26 20.00 5.10
N ASP A 129 -11.43 20.15 6.42
CA ASP A 129 -10.34 20.03 7.37
C ASP A 129 -10.20 18.59 7.90
N ILE A 130 -8.97 18.18 8.16
CA ILE A 130 -8.65 16.85 8.71
C ILE A 130 -8.11 16.96 10.12
N GLU A 131 -8.48 15.99 10.95
CA GLU A 131 -7.95 15.83 12.29
C GLU A 131 -7.40 14.42 12.46
N ILE A 132 -6.06 14.30 12.53
CA ILE A 132 -5.42 13.01 12.79
C ILE A 132 -5.62 12.64 14.26
N LYS A 133 -6.40 11.60 14.52
CA LYS A 133 -6.68 11.09 15.86
C LYS A 133 -5.58 10.16 16.37
N LYS A 134 -5.05 9.32 15.48
CA LYS A 134 -4.03 8.35 15.83
C LYS A 134 -3.25 7.92 14.59
N ARG A 135 -1.96 7.63 14.78
CA ARG A 135 -1.12 6.90 13.83
C ARG A 135 -0.55 5.68 14.53
N LEU A 136 -0.79 4.50 13.98
CA LEU A 136 -0.19 3.26 14.43
C LEU A 136 0.91 2.91 13.44
N LYS A 137 2.16 3.01 13.90
CA LYS A 137 3.35 2.80 13.07
C LYS A 137 3.60 1.31 12.83
N ASN A 138 4.09 0.97 11.65
CA ASN A 138 4.56 -0.39 11.30
C ASN A 138 3.50 -1.49 11.52
N VAL A 139 2.23 -1.18 11.26
CA VAL A 139 1.12 -2.15 11.31
C VAL A 139 1.12 -3.04 10.07
N PHE A 140 1.55 -2.48 8.93
CA PHE A 140 1.59 -3.17 7.65
C PHE A 140 3.05 -3.49 7.25
N PRO A 141 3.27 -4.58 6.49
CA PRO A 141 4.59 -4.89 5.97
C PRO A 141 5.07 -3.79 5.02
N GLU A 142 6.38 -3.61 4.94
CA GLU A 142 7.00 -2.71 3.98
C GLU A 142 6.64 -3.08 2.54
N LEU A 143 6.56 -2.05 1.70
CA LEU A 143 6.24 -2.22 0.30
C LEU A 143 7.41 -2.81 -0.47
N ARG A 144 7.24 -4.05 -0.94
CA ARG A 144 8.14 -4.66 -1.93
C ARG A 144 7.87 -4.13 -3.33
N SER A 145 8.89 -4.18 -4.18
CA SER A 145 8.75 -3.92 -5.61
C SER A 145 7.85 -4.98 -6.27
N PRO A 146 7.32 -4.72 -7.48
CA PRO A 146 6.58 -5.72 -8.23
C PRO A 146 7.38 -6.99 -8.56
N ASP A 147 8.71 -6.91 -8.63
CA ASP A 147 9.62 -8.06 -8.78
C ASP A 147 10.06 -8.69 -7.44
N GLY A 148 9.54 -8.21 -6.31
CA GLY A 148 9.70 -8.85 -4.99
C GLY A 148 10.89 -8.35 -4.17
N GLU A 149 11.62 -7.36 -4.67
CA GLU A 149 12.78 -6.74 -4.03
C GLU A 149 12.40 -5.82 -2.87
N TYR A 150 13.34 -5.69 -1.94
CA TYR A 150 13.25 -4.80 -0.80
C TYR A 150 14.10 -3.55 -1.02
N PHE A 151 13.70 -2.46 -0.38
CA PHE A 151 14.54 -1.29 -0.23
C PHE A 151 14.53 -0.85 1.22
N PHE A 152 15.71 -0.73 1.80
CA PHE A 152 15.89 -0.24 3.16
C PHE A 152 16.90 0.89 3.16
N GLU A 153 16.49 2.02 3.73
CA GLU A 153 17.36 3.12 4.08
C GLU A 153 16.88 3.70 5.40
N GLU A 154 17.80 4.02 6.29
CA GLU A 154 17.47 4.54 7.62
C GLU A 154 16.61 5.81 7.51
N ASN A 155 15.57 5.90 8.34
CA ASN A 155 14.63 7.01 8.38
C ASN A 155 13.85 7.26 7.08
N LYS A 156 13.78 6.31 6.15
CA LYS A 156 12.96 6.42 4.94
C LYS A 156 11.86 5.38 4.87
N VAL A 157 10.73 5.78 4.30
CA VAL A 157 9.56 4.92 4.04
C VAL A 157 9.32 4.85 2.54
N VAL A 158 9.27 3.64 2.00
CA VAL A 158 8.92 3.40 0.59
C VAL A 158 7.41 3.60 0.40
N ILE A 159 7.03 4.61 -0.39
CA ILE A 159 5.62 4.92 -0.66
C ILE A 159 5.13 4.31 -1.99
N LYS A 160 6.00 4.17 -2.99
CA LYS A 160 5.68 3.61 -4.31
C LYS A 160 6.93 3.07 -4.99
N TRP A 161 6.75 2.19 -5.96
CA TRP A 161 7.77 1.78 -6.92
C TRP A 161 7.39 2.26 -8.31
N VAL A 162 8.38 2.73 -9.08
CA VAL A 162 8.22 3.17 -10.47
C VAL A 162 9.15 2.36 -11.35
N GLU A 163 8.67 1.93 -12.52
CA GLU A 163 9.51 1.22 -13.49
C GLU A 163 10.62 2.15 -14.01
N LYS A 164 11.80 1.58 -14.25
CA LYS A 164 12.96 2.30 -14.78
C LYS A 164 12.78 2.78 -16.21
#